data_AF-A0AA41RPH2-F1
#
_entry.id   AF-A0AA41RPH2-F1
#
_cell.length_a   1.000
_cell.length_b   1.000
_cell.length_c   1.000
_cell.angle_alpha   90.00
_cell.angle_beta   90.00
_cell.angle_gamma   90.00
#
_symmetry.space_group_name_H-M   'P 1'
#
loop_
_entity.id
_entity.type
_entity.pdbx_description
1 polymer ?
#
loop_
_entity_poly.entity_id
_entity_poly.type
_entity_poly.pdbx_seq_one_letter_code
_entity_poly.pdbx_strand_id
1 'polypeptide(L)'
;MAQLAEVESVKAVAIKEAELQREVELKNALTQTEKLKAEYLSKASVEYDVKVQEANWELYKKQKQAEAALYEKEKAAEAQRLAAQAQFFARQQAADGELYAKKKEAEGIVAAAEAQGVYVRTLLKAFNGNYAALRDYLMINGGMFKQIAEINAGAVKGLQPKISIWTDGSSAGVDGSASGAMNEIAGLYKTLPNLLQTVEEQTGMTPPAWLAASSTTPRLAATSTTPQ
;
A
#
# COMPACT_ATOMS: atom_id res chain seq x y z
N MET A 1 45.43 79.46 -105.01
CA MET A 1 44.07 78.93 -104.72
C MET A 1 44.03 77.43 -104.48
N ALA A 2 44.84 76.58 -105.16
CA ALA A 2 44.80 75.12 -104.97
C ALA A 2 45.32 74.61 -103.60
N GLN A 3 46.39 75.20 -103.05
CA GLN A 3 46.97 74.75 -101.77
C GLN A 3 46.09 75.01 -100.53
N LEU A 4 45.18 76.00 -100.58
CA LEU A 4 44.25 76.29 -99.48
C LEU A 4 43.09 75.28 -99.44
N ALA A 5 42.56 74.89 -100.60
CA ALA A 5 41.51 73.88 -100.72
C ALA A 5 41.97 72.48 -100.27
N GLU A 6 43.25 72.17 -100.46
CA GLU A 6 43.84 70.90 -100.02
C GLU A 6 44.12 70.86 -98.52
N VAL A 7 44.50 71.99 -97.91
CA VAL A 7 44.64 72.08 -96.44
C VAL A 7 43.27 72.06 -95.75
N GLU A 8 42.24 72.66 -96.36
CA GLU A 8 40.87 72.59 -95.88
C GLU A 8 40.28 71.18 -95.97
N SER A 9 40.55 70.44 -97.05
CA SER A 9 40.11 69.03 -97.17
C SER A 9 40.81 68.12 -96.17
N VAL A 10 42.13 68.29 -95.95
CA VAL A 10 42.88 67.53 -94.94
C VAL A 10 42.38 67.82 -93.53
N LYS A 11 42.07 69.08 -93.20
CA LYS A 11 41.48 69.43 -91.90
C LYS A 11 40.05 68.88 -91.75
N ALA A 12 39.25 68.89 -92.81
CA ALA A 12 37.91 68.30 -92.79
C ALA A 12 37.95 66.77 -92.59
N VAL A 13 38.89 66.07 -93.23
CA VAL A 13 39.14 64.64 -93.01
C VAL A 13 39.61 64.38 -91.59
N ALA A 14 40.54 65.19 -91.06
CA ALA A 14 41.02 65.05 -89.68
C ALA A 14 39.92 65.28 -88.63
N ILE A 15 39.01 66.24 -88.85
CA ILE A 15 37.85 66.46 -87.97
C ILE A 15 36.91 65.26 -88.04
N LYS A 16 36.64 64.74 -89.25
CA LYS A 16 35.79 63.54 -89.43
C LYS A 16 36.38 62.29 -88.80
N GLU A 17 37.69 62.11 -88.87
CA GLU A 17 38.39 60.99 -88.27
C GLU A 17 38.42 61.10 -86.74
N ALA A 18 38.59 62.30 -86.19
CA ALA A 18 38.45 62.56 -84.76
C ALA A 18 37.01 62.36 -84.25
N GLU A 19 35.99 62.77 -85.01
CA GLU A 19 34.58 62.46 -84.73
C GLU A 19 34.35 60.95 -84.72
N LEU A 20 34.88 60.23 -85.71
CA LEU A 20 34.73 58.78 -85.83
C LEU A 20 35.44 58.04 -84.68
N GLN A 21 36.65 58.44 -84.30
CA GLN A 21 37.36 57.90 -83.14
C GLN A 21 36.57 58.13 -81.86
N ARG A 22 36.02 59.33 -81.66
CA ARG A 22 35.19 59.64 -80.50
C ARG A 22 33.94 58.77 -80.46
N GLU A 23 33.31 58.52 -81.59
CA GLU A 23 32.13 57.64 -81.69
C GLU A 23 32.48 56.17 -81.40
N VAL A 24 33.64 55.69 -81.88
CA VAL A 24 34.14 54.34 -81.60
C VAL A 24 34.44 54.17 -80.10
N GLU A 25 35.09 55.14 -79.46
CA GLU A 25 35.34 55.11 -78.01
C GLU A 25 34.04 55.12 -77.21
N LEU A 26 33.05 55.91 -77.63
CA LEU A 26 31.72 55.96 -77.00
C LEU A 26 30.99 54.62 -77.14
N LYS A 27 31.00 54.02 -78.34
CA LYS A 27 30.43 52.68 -78.58
C LYS A 27 31.16 51.59 -77.78
N ASN A 28 32.47 51.67 -77.66
CA ASN A 28 33.26 50.74 -76.85
C ASN A 28 32.93 50.91 -75.35
N ALA A 29 32.76 52.14 -74.86
CA ALA A 29 32.34 52.39 -73.49
C ALA A 29 30.90 51.89 -73.22
N LEU A 30 29.98 52.11 -74.15
CA LEU A 30 28.59 51.63 -74.04
C LEU A 30 28.54 50.09 -74.03
N THR A 31 29.24 49.42 -74.95
CA THR A 31 29.29 47.95 -74.98
C THR A 31 29.91 47.36 -73.71
N GLN A 32 30.94 48.01 -73.13
CA GLN A 32 31.50 47.58 -71.85
C GLN A 32 30.52 47.77 -70.68
N THR A 33 29.80 48.88 -70.62
CA THR A 33 28.79 49.11 -69.56
C THR A 33 27.59 48.17 -69.68
N GLU A 34 27.13 47.89 -70.89
CA GLU A 34 26.10 46.89 -71.16
C GLU A 34 26.56 45.48 -70.77
N LYS A 35 27.80 45.12 -71.11
CA LYS A 35 28.38 43.83 -70.71
C LYS A 35 28.45 43.68 -69.19
N LEU A 36 28.97 44.69 -68.49
CA LEU A 36 29.03 44.68 -67.03
C LEU A 36 27.63 44.61 -66.42
N LYS A 37 26.67 45.38 -66.95
CA LYS A 37 25.27 45.34 -66.50
C LYS A 37 24.66 43.96 -66.69
N ALA A 38 24.88 43.31 -67.84
CA ALA A 38 24.41 41.96 -68.10
C ALA A 38 25.04 40.94 -67.13
N GLU A 39 26.34 41.04 -66.87
CA GLU A 39 27.03 40.17 -65.90
C GLU A 39 26.50 40.36 -64.47
N TYR A 40 26.29 41.61 -64.02
CA TYR A 40 25.73 41.88 -62.70
C TYR A 40 24.27 41.44 -62.57
N LEU A 41 23.44 41.67 -63.59
CA LEU A 41 22.05 41.22 -63.60
C LEU A 41 21.96 39.69 -63.61
N SER A 42 22.80 39.02 -64.39
CA SER A 42 22.86 37.56 -64.43
C SER A 42 23.28 36.98 -63.08
N LYS A 43 24.34 37.52 -62.46
CA LYS A 43 24.78 37.12 -61.11
C LYS A 43 23.69 37.36 -60.06
N ALA A 44 23.07 38.54 -60.06
CA ALA A 44 22.00 38.86 -59.12
C ALA A 44 20.78 37.95 -59.28
N SER A 45 20.40 37.60 -60.52
CA SER A 45 19.30 36.66 -60.78
C SER A 45 19.63 35.27 -60.23
N VAL A 46 20.83 34.76 -60.49
CA VAL A 46 21.25 33.44 -60.00
C VAL A 46 21.32 33.43 -58.47
N GLU A 47 21.91 34.44 -57.85
CA GLU A 47 21.97 34.55 -56.39
C GLU A 47 20.58 34.65 -55.75
N TYR A 48 19.66 35.37 -56.38
CA TYR A 48 18.27 35.45 -55.95
C TYR A 48 17.61 34.07 -56.02
N ASP A 49 17.73 33.36 -57.15
CA ASP A 49 17.14 32.03 -57.33
C ASP A 49 17.72 31.02 -56.33
N VAL A 50 19.04 31.05 -56.10
CA VAL A 50 19.70 30.20 -55.10
C VAL A 50 19.14 30.48 -53.70
N LYS A 51 19.05 31.75 -53.29
CA LYS A 51 18.50 32.12 -51.98
C LYS A 51 17.04 31.71 -51.81
N VAL A 52 16.23 31.83 -52.87
CA VAL A 52 14.82 31.39 -52.85
C VAL A 52 14.74 29.87 -52.71
N GLN A 53 15.56 29.12 -53.43
CA GLN A 53 15.60 27.66 -53.33
C GLN A 53 16.07 27.20 -51.95
N GLU A 54 17.11 27.83 -51.39
CA GLU A 54 17.60 27.55 -50.03
C GLU A 54 16.53 27.85 -48.98
N ALA A 55 15.88 29.02 -49.05
CA ALA A 55 14.81 29.37 -48.12
C ALA A 55 13.61 28.40 -48.20
N ASN A 56 13.23 27.99 -49.42
CA ASN A 56 12.17 27.02 -49.62
C ASN A 56 12.55 25.62 -49.11
N TRP A 57 13.80 25.21 -49.33
CA TRP A 57 14.34 23.97 -48.79
C TRP A 57 14.34 23.96 -47.25
N GLU A 58 14.79 25.04 -46.62
CA GLU A 58 14.76 25.16 -45.17
C GLU A 58 13.33 25.13 -44.61
N LEU A 59 12.40 25.81 -45.27
CA LEU A 59 10.99 25.79 -44.91
C LEU A 59 10.43 24.37 -45.01
N TYR A 60 10.69 23.67 -46.12
CA TYR A 60 10.25 22.29 -46.32
C TYR A 60 10.83 21.35 -45.25
N LYS A 61 12.13 21.49 -44.94
CA LYS A 61 12.79 20.70 -43.90
C LYS A 61 12.17 20.94 -42.53
N LYS A 62 11.91 22.19 -42.16
CA LYS A 62 11.25 22.54 -40.89
C LYS A 62 9.82 22.02 -40.84
N GLN A 63 9.06 22.14 -41.93
CA GLN A 63 7.70 21.59 -42.02
C GLN A 63 7.71 20.07 -41.83
N LYS A 64 8.59 19.34 -42.52
CA LYS A 64 8.68 17.88 -42.37
C LYS A 64 9.12 17.44 -40.99
N GLN A 65 10.03 18.17 -40.35
CA GLN A 65 10.42 17.91 -38.97
C GLN A 65 9.26 18.16 -37.98
N ALA A 66 8.51 19.26 -38.17
CA ALA A 66 7.35 19.55 -37.34
C ALA A 66 6.23 18.52 -37.52
N GLU A 67 5.97 18.11 -38.76
CA GLU A 67 5.00 17.08 -39.10
C GLU A 67 5.39 15.71 -38.50
N ALA A 68 6.67 15.33 -38.60
CA ALA A 68 7.19 14.12 -37.96
C ALA A 68 7.04 14.17 -36.43
N ALA A 69 7.39 15.30 -35.80
CA ALA A 69 7.25 15.46 -34.36
C ALA A 69 5.78 15.43 -33.89
N LEU A 70 4.85 15.98 -34.69
CA LEU A 70 3.42 15.88 -34.41
C LEU A 70 2.93 14.45 -34.55
N TYR A 71 3.33 13.76 -35.62
CA TYR A 71 2.95 12.37 -35.85
C TYR A 71 3.44 11.44 -34.73
N GLU A 72 4.69 11.61 -34.29
CA GLU A 72 5.23 10.85 -33.16
C GLU A 72 4.45 11.12 -31.87
N LYS A 73 4.12 12.39 -31.59
CA LYS A 73 3.33 12.77 -30.40
C LYS A 73 1.91 12.21 -30.45
N GLU A 74 1.25 12.29 -31.60
CA GLU A 74 -0.10 11.73 -31.79
C GLU A 74 -0.08 10.22 -31.60
N LYS A 75 0.89 9.52 -32.19
CA LYS A 75 1.01 8.06 -32.02
C LYS A 75 1.34 7.66 -30.58
N ALA A 76 2.20 8.41 -29.90
CA ALA A 76 2.49 8.19 -28.49
C ALA A 76 1.24 8.42 -27.61
N ALA A 77 0.48 9.49 -27.86
CA ALA A 77 -0.75 9.79 -27.14
C ALA A 77 -1.85 8.75 -27.40
N GLU A 78 -1.98 8.29 -28.65
CA GLU A 78 -2.91 7.23 -29.05
C GLU A 78 -2.55 5.91 -28.36
N ALA A 79 -1.27 5.55 -28.33
CA ALA A 79 -0.77 4.37 -27.62
C ALA A 79 -1.05 4.46 -26.11
N GLN A 80 -0.82 5.62 -25.50
CA GLN A 80 -1.16 5.85 -24.09
C GLN A 80 -2.66 5.74 -23.83
N ARG A 81 -3.50 6.32 -24.70
CA ARG A 81 -4.96 6.19 -24.62
C ARG A 81 -5.41 4.74 -24.74
N LEU A 82 -4.80 3.96 -25.64
CA LEU A 82 -5.15 2.56 -25.84
C LEU A 82 -4.71 1.72 -24.62
N ALA A 83 -3.51 1.96 -24.10
CA ALA A 83 -3.03 1.30 -22.88
C ALA A 83 -3.93 1.63 -21.67
N ALA A 84 -4.33 2.89 -21.49
CA ALA A 84 -5.23 3.30 -20.42
C ALA A 84 -6.63 2.67 -20.58
N GLN A 85 -7.17 2.61 -21.80
CA GLN A 85 -8.44 1.94 -22.08
C GLN A 85 -8.35 0.43 -21.79
N ALA A 86 -7.27 -0.23 -22.19
CA ALA A 86 -7.05 -1.64 -21.91
C ALA A 86 -6.97 -1.91 -20.38
N GLN A 87 -6.25 -1.06 -19.65
CA GLN A 87 -6.19 -1.16 -18.19
C GLN A 87 -7.54 -0.91 -17.52
N PHE A 88 -8.30 0.07 -18.00
CA PHE A 88 -9.64 0.33 -17.50
C PHE A 88 -10.57 -0.87 -17.72
N PHE A 89 -10.57 -1.42 -18.93
CA PHE A 89 -11.37 -2.59 -19.29
C PHE A 89 -10.98 -3.82 -18.47
N ALA A 90 -9.69 -4.07 -18.27
CA ALA A 90 -9.21 -5.16 -17.42
C ALA A 90 -9.67 -5.00 -15.96
N ARG A 91 -9.58 -3.79 -15.39
CA ARG A 91 -10.07 -3.52 -14.03
C ARG A 91 -11.59 -3.65 -13.93
N GLN A 92 -12.32 -3.20 -14.95
CA GLN A 92 -13.77 -3.33 -14.99
C GLN A 92 -14.18 -4.81 -14.99
N GLN A 93 -13.59 -5.63 -15.86
CA GLN A 93 -13.87 -7.08 -15.87
C GLN A 93 -13.51 -7.77 -14.55
N ALA A 94 -12.38 -7.40 -13.94
CA ALA A 94 -11.99 -7.93 -12.64
C ALA A 94 -13.02 -7.56 -11.56
N ALA A 95 -13.44 -6.29 -11.51
CA ALA A 95 -14.43 -5.82 -10.54
C ALA A 95 -15.81 -6.47 -10.77
N ASP A 96 -16.24 -6.60 -12.03
CA ASP A 96 -17.49 -7.26 -12.38
C ASP A 96 -17.45 -8.77 -12.03
N GLY A 97 -16.30 -9.41 -12.24
CA GLY A 97 -16.05 -10.79 -11.84
C GLY A 97 -16.11 -10.98 -10.32
N GLU A 98 -15.48 -10.09 -9.55
CA GLU A 98 -15.54 -10.10 -8.08
C GLU A 98 -16.97 -9.85 -7.56
N LEU A 99 -17.69 -8.91 -8.16
CA LEU A 99 -19.08 -8.63 -7.80
C LEU A 99 -19.95 -9.85 -8.08
N TYR A 100 -19.79 -10.48 -9.25
CA TYR A 100 -20.51 -11.69 -9.60
C TYR A 100 -20.21 -12.83 -8.63
N ALA A 101 -18.94 -13.05 -8.28
CA ALA A 101 -18.54 -14.06 -7.31
C ALA A 101 -19.17 -13.82 -5.93
N LYS A 102 -19.05 -12.60 -5.39
CA LYS A 102 -19.66 -12.24 -4.10
C LYS A 102 -21.18 -12.36 -4.11
N LYS A 103 -21.82 -12.00 -5.23
CA LYS A 103 -23.27 -12.18 -5.40
C LYS A 103 -23.64 -13.65 -5.35
N LYS A 104 -22.88 -14.52 -6.02
CA LYS A 104 -23.10 -15.97 -5.98
C LYS A 104 -22.83 -16.59 -4.62
N GLU A 105 -21.81 -16.12 -3.91
CA GLU A 105 -21.56 -16.52 -2.53
C GLU A 105 -22.72 -16.13 -1.61
N ALA A 106 -23.22 -14.89 -1.73
CA ALA A 106 -24.38 -14.42 -0.96
C ALA A 106 -25.65 -15.22 -1.29
N GLU A 107 -25.92 -15.48 -2.58
CA GLU A 107 -27.02 -16.35 -3.01
C GLU A 107 -26.88 -17.77 -2.41
N GLY A 108 -25.65 -18.31 -2.35
CA GLY A 108 -25.37 -19.60 -1.72
C GLY A 108 -25.64 -19.62 -0.22
N ILE A 109 -25.24 -18.57 0.50
CA ILE A 109 -25.53 -18.44 1.94
C ILE A 109 -27.04 -18.34 2.19
N VAL A 110 -27.75 -17.55 1.38
CA VAL A 110 -29.21 -17.43 1.47
C VAL A 110 -29.87 -18.78 1.21
N ALA A 111 -29.49 -19.48 0.15
CA ALA A 111 -30.01 -20.82 -0.16
C ALA A 111 -29.72 -21.84 0.96
N ALA A 112 -28.54 -21.80 1.57
CA ALA A 112 -28.20 -22.66 2.70
C ALA A 112 -29.03 -22.31 3.96
N ALA A 113 -29.21 -21.02 4.25
CA ALA A 113 -30.05 -20.56 5.35
C ALA A 113 -31.53 -20.91 5.13
N GLU A 114 -32.03 -20.79 3.89
CA GLU A 114 -33.36 -21.24 3.50
C GLU A 114 -33.51 -22.75 3.66
N ALA A 115 -32.52 -23.54 3.24
CA ALA A 115 -32.53 -24.99 3.43
C ALA A 115 -32.55 -25.38 4.91
N GLN A 116 -31.74 -24.72 5.75
CA GLN A 116 -31.76 -24.90 7.20
C GLN A 116 -33.12 -24.48 7.79
N GLY A 117 -33.69 -23.36 7.34
CA GLY A 117 -35.00 -22.89 7.77
C GLY A 117 -36.13 -23.85 7.40
N VAL A 118 -36.10 -24.41 6.17
CA VAL A 118 -37.04 -25.45 5.74
C VAL A 118 -36.88 -26.71 6.60
N TYR A 119 -35.65 -27.16 6.83
CA TYR A 119 -35.37 -28.32 7.70
C TYR A 119 -35.98 -28.13 9.09
N VAL A 120 -35.64 -27.04 9.78
CA VAL A 120 -36.18 -26.72 11.12
C VAL A 120 -37.70 -26.61 11.09
N ARG A 121 -38.28 -26.00 10.06
CA ARG A 121 -39.74 -25.89 9.89
C ARG A 121 -40.40 -27.25 9.71
N THR A 122 -39.80 -28.17 8.95
CA THR A 122 -40.33 -29.53 8.77
C THR A 122 -40.29 -30.34 10.06
N LEU A 123 -39.19 -30.25 10.83
CA LEU A 123 -39.09 -30.85 12.15
C LEU A 123 -40.13 -30.28 13.12
N LEU A 124 -40.28 -28.94 13.16
CA LEU A 124 -41.28 -28.29 14.01
C LEU A 124 -42.69 -28.79 13.69
N LYS A 125 -43.01 -28.96 12.39
CA LYS A 125 -44.28 -29.54 11.94
C LYS A 125 -44.44 -31.00 12.38
N ALA A 126 -43.38 -31.81 12.33
CA ALA A 126 -43.40 -33.20 12.78
C ALA A 126 -43.60 -33.34 14.30
N PHE A 127 -43.11 -32.38 15.09
CA PHE A 127 -43.36 -32.30 16.54
C PHE A 127 -44.68 -31.57 16.89
N ASN A 128 -45.61 -31.42 15.93
CA ASN A 128 -46.89 -30.74 16.13
C ASN A 128 -46.76 -29.30 16.67
N GLY A 129 -45.68 -28.60 16.34
CA GLY A 129 -45.41 -27.24 16.83
C GLY A 129 -44.82 -27.17 18.24
N ASN A 130 -44.51 -28.30 18.89
CA ASN A 130 -43.88 -28.31 20.20
C ASN A 130 -42.40 -27.87 20.11
N TYR A 131 -42.16 -26.58 20.39
CA TYR A 131 -40.84 -25.98 20.36
C TYR A 131 -39.87 -26.59 21.38
N ALA A 132 -40.34 -26.99 22.56
CA ALA A 132 -39.47 -27.55 23.60
C ALA A 132 -38.86 -28.89 23.16
N ALA A 133 -39.68 -29.78 22.59
CA ALA A 133 -39.22 -31.06 22.06
C ALA A 133 -38.23 -30.88 20.89
N LEU A 134 -38.50 -29.92 19.99
CA LEU A 134 -37.59 -29.61 18.89
C LEU A 134 -36.24 -29.07 19.38
N ARG A 135 -36.27 -28.13 20.33
CA ARG A 135 -35.05 -27.56 20.92
C ARG A 135 -34.21 -28.65 21.55
N ASP A 136 -34.82 -29.51 22.37
CA ASP A 136 -34.11 -30.58 23.07
C ASP A 136 -33.53 -31.59 22.06
N TYR A 137 -34.29 -31.95 21.02
CA TYR A 137 -33.79 -32.78 19.92
C TYR A 137 -32.58 -32.16 19.22
N LEU A 138 -32.62 -30.87 18.88
CA LEU A 138 -31.50 -30.17 18.26
C LEU A 138 -30.28 -30.05 19.19
N MET A 139 -30.49 -29.85 20.50
CA MET A 139 -29.41 -29.82 21.48
C MET A 139 -28.74 -31.18 21.65
N ILE A 140 -29.52 -32.27 21.66
CA ILE A 140 -29.01 -33.64 21.75
C ILE A 140 -28.27 -34.01 20.46
N ASN A 141 -28.90 -33.81 19.29
CA ASN A 141 -28.33 -34.15 17.99
C ASN A 141 -27.07 -33.33 17.67
N GLY A 142 -27.10 -32.03 18.01
CA GLY A 142 -25.95 -31.12 17.88
C GLY A 142 -24.81 -31.41 18.87
N GLY A 143 -24.96 -32.39 19.77
CA GLY A 143 -23.92 -32.78 20.72
C GLY A 143 -23.61 -31.72 21.78
N MET A 144 -24.51 -30.77 22.02
CA MET A 144 -24.29 -29.66 22.95
C MET A 144 -23.97 -30.17 24.36
N PHE A 145 -24.64 -31.23 24.81
CA PHE A 145 -24.38 -31.85 26.11
C PHE A 145 -22.97 -32.45 26.21
N LYS A 146 -22.45 -33.03 25.12
CA LYS A 146 -21.07 -33.53 25.07
C LYS A 146 -20.09 -32.37 25.18
N GLN A 147 -20.32 -31.28 24.45
CA GLN A 147 -19.46 -30.09 24.52
C GLN A 147 -19.47 -29.44 25.91
N ILE A 148 -20.65 -29.29 26.54
CA ILE A 148 -20.77 -28.75 27.90
C ILE A 148 -20.02 -29.64 28.89
N ALA A 149 -20.15 -30.96 28.78
CA ALA A 149 -19.44 -31.91 29.63
C ALA A 149 -17.91 -31.80 29.45
N GLU A 150 -17.43 -31.65 28.21
CA GLU A 150 -16.01 -31.48 27.90
C GLU A 150 -15.44 -30.17 28.44
N ILE A 151 -16.17 -29.05 28.28
CA ILE A 151 -15.78 -27.74 28.83
C ILE A 151 -15.72 -27.79 30.36
N ASN A 152 -16.75 -28.36 31.00
CA ASN A 152 -16.78 -28.49 32.46
C ASN A 152 -15.67 -29.41 32.98
N ALA A 153 -15.41 -30.52 32.30
CA ALA A 153 -14.31 -31.41 32.62
C ALA A 153 -12.95 -30.72 32.44
N GLY A 154 -12.78 -29.92 31.39
CA GLY A 154 -11.58 -29.11 31.16
C GLY A 154 -11.35 -28.05 32.25
N ALA A 155 -12.41 -27.36 32.66
CA ALA A 155 -12.37 -26.39 33.74
C ALA A 155 -12.00 -27.04 35.09
N VAL A 156 -12.60 -28.20 35.40
CA VAL A 156 -12.29 -28.95 36.63
C VAL A 156 -10.90 -29.59 36.57
N LYS A 157 -10.40 -29.98 35.40
CA LYS A 157 -9.05 -30.54 35.23
C LYS A 157 -7.94 -29.54 35.57
N GLY A 158 -8.16 -28.25 35.36
CA GLY A 158 -7.22 -27.18 35.73
C GLY A 158 -7.28 -26.79 37.22
N LEU A 159 -8.39 -27.11 37.89
CA LEU A 159 -8.50 -26.96 39.33
C LEU A 159 -7.79 -28.15 39.97
N GLN A 160 -6.55 -27.94 40.44
CA GLN A 160 -5.90 -28.81 41.40
C GLN A 160 -6.28 -28.34 42.81
N PRO A 161 -7.43 -28.74 43.38
CA PRO A 161 -7.72 -28.37 44.75
C PRO A 161 -6.69 -29.06 45.66
N LYS A 162 -5.84 -28.27 46.32
CA LYS A 162 -5.09 -28.74 47.50
C LYS A 162 -6.11 -28.92 48.62
N ILE A 163 -6.66 -30.11 48.73
CA ILE A 163 -7.57 -30.48 49.82
C ILE A 163 -6.71 -30.78 51.04
N SER A 164 -6.71 -29.88 52.02
CA SER A 164 -6.17 -30.18 53.35
C SER A 164 -7.20 -31.04 54.10
N ILE A 165 -6.88 -32.33 54.24
CA ILE A 165 -7.70 -33.26 55.02
C ILE A 165 -7.39 -33.00 56.49
N TRP A 166 -8.35 -32.41 57.21
CA TRP A 166 -8.31 -32.33 58.67
C TRP A 166 -8.62 -33.72 59.22
N THR A 167 -7.59 -34.40 59.71
CA THR A 167 -7.79 -35.61 60.51
C THR A 167 -7.91 -35.16 61.96
N ASP A 168 -9.14 -35.12 62.49
CA ASP A 168 -9.35 -34.99 63.92
C ASP A 168 -8.91 -36.31 64.56
N GLY A 169 -7.72 -36.30 65.15
CA GLY A 169 -7.16 -37.46 65.84
C GLY A 169 -8.02 -37.77 67.05
N SER A 170 -8.80 -38.84 66.94
CA SER A 170 -9.58 -39.46 68.02
C SER A 170 -8.82 -39.47 69.36
N SER A 171 -9.34 -38.76 70.36
CA SER A 171 -9.09 -39.07 71.78
C SER A 171 -10.35 -39.72 72.35
N ALA A 172 -10.38 -41.04 72.29
CA ALA A 172 -11.23 -41.86 73.12
C ALA A 172 -10.93 -41.57 74.61
N GLY A 173 -11.97 -41.20 75.36
CA GLY A 173 -12.07 -41.46 76.79
C GLY A 173 -11.70 -40.33 77.77
N VAL A 174 -12.51 -40.29 78.84
CA VAL A 174 -12.32 -39.65 80.15
C VAL A 174 -12.99 -38.28 80.34
N ASP A 175 -14.25 -38.37 80.76
CA ASP A 175 -14.77 -37.93 82.07
C ASP A 175 -14.21 -36.65 82.72
N GLY A 176 -15.14 -35.76 83.09
CA GLY A 176 -15.03 -34.97 84.33
C GLY A 176 -14.28 -33.63 84.29
N SER A 177 -15.05 -32.58 84.60
CA SER A 177 -14.64 -31.39 85.36
C SER A 177 -14.17 -30.13 84.60
N ALA A 178 -15.10 -29.18 84.54
CA ALA A 178 -14.87 -27.74 84.80
C ALA A 178 -13.69 -27.03 84.10
N SER A 179 -13.70 -26.89 82.77
CA SER A 179 -13.14 -25.71 82.06
C SER A 179 -13.52 -25.67 80.58
N GLY A 180 -14.80 -25.43 80.26
CA GLY A 180 -15.31 -25.39 78.88
C GLY A 180 -14.75 -24.24 78.03
N ALA A 181 -14.49 -23.08 78.64
CA ALA A 181 -14.02 -21.89 77.91
C ALA A 181 -12.55 -21.98 77.47
N MET A 182 -11.69 -22.66 78.23
CA MET A 182 -10.26 -22.78 77.86
C MET A 182 -10.03 -23.78 76.73
N ASN A 183 -10.86 -24.82 76.61
CA ASN A 183 -10.78 -25.79 75.51
C ASN A 183 -11.22 -25.20 74.17
N GLU A 184 -12.24 -24.33 74.16
CA GLU A 184 -12.64 -23.58 72.95
C GLU A 184 -11.56 -22.57 72.54
N ILE A 185 -10.98 -21.83 73.49
CA ILE A 185 -9.89 -20.88 73.21
C ILE A 185 -8.61 -21.61 72.76
N ALA A 186 -8.32 -22.79 73.32
CA ALA A 186 -7.20 -23.63 72.88
C ALA A 186 -7.43 -24.20 71.47
N GLY A 187 -8.69 -24.53 71.12
CA GLY A 187 -9.08 -24.88 69.76
C GLY A 187 -8.81 -23.74 68.77
N LEU A 188 -9.23 -22.52 69.12
CA LEU A 188 -8.96 -21.32 68.31
C LEU A 188 -7.46 -21.05 68.17
N TYR A 189 -6.69 -21.13 69.27
CA TYR A 189 -5.23 -20.94 69.24
C TYR A 189 -4.49 -21.98 68.40
N LYS A 190 -5.02 -23.20 68.28
CA LYS A 190 -4.46 -24.24 67.40
C LYS A 190 -4.84 -24.06 65.94
N THR A 191 -5.97 -23.42 65.65
CA THR A 191 -6.42 -23.14 64.27
C THR A 191 -5.88 -21.82 63.70
N LEU A 192 -5.50 -20.87 64.57
CA LEU A 192 -4.95 -19.58 64.17
C LEU A 192 -3.68 -19.70 63.30
N PRO A 193 -2.66 -20.52 63.64
CA PRO A 193 -1.43 -20.61 62.86
C PRO A 193 -1.70 -21.08 61.42
N ASN A 194 -2.59 -22.06 61.26
CA ASN A 194 -2.94 -22.62 59.96
C ASN A 194 -3.80 -21.65 59.15
N LEU A 195 -4.71 -20.90 59.78
CA LEU A 195 -5.44 -19.82 59.11
C LEU A 195 -4.50 -18.73 58.59
N LEU A 196 -3.53 -18.32 59.42
CA LEU A 196 -2.54 -17.33 59.02
C LEU A 196 -1.66 -17.83 57.86
N GLN A 197 -1.25 -19.10 57.88
CA GLN A 197 -0.51 -19.70 56.77
C GLN A 197 -1.34 -19.77 55.47
N THR A 198 -2.64 -20.12 55.56
CA THR A 198 -3.49 -20.13 54.36
C THR A 198 -3.75 -18.73 53.81
N VAL A 199 -3.89 -17.73 54.68
CA VAL A 199 -4.03 -16.33 54.28
C VAL A 199 -2.73 -15.81 53.66
N GLU A 200 -1.58 -16.13 54.26
CA GLU A 200 -0.26 -15.79 53.73
C GLU A 200 -0.03 -16.43 52.34
N GLU A 201 -0.37 -17.71 52.15
CA GLU A 201 -0.21 -18.41 50.88
C GLU A 201 -1.20 -17.94 49.79
N GLN A 202 -2.42 -17.50 50.16
CA GLN A 202 -3.44 -17.04 49.21
C GLN A 202 -3.38 -15.53 48.91
N THR A 203 -2.88 -14.71 49.83
CA THR A 203 -2.90 -13.25 49.71
C THR A 203 -1.52 -12.60 49.75
N GLY A 204 -0.46 -13.34 50.10
CA GLY A 204 0.92 -12.85 50.17
C GLY A 204 1.19 -11.85 51.30
N MET A 205 0.24 -11.64 52.22
CA MET A 205 0.39 -10.71 53.33
C MET A 205 0.95 -11.42 54.57
N THR A 206 2.16 -11.02 55.00
CA THR A 206 2.77 -11.48 56.24
C THR A 206 2.12 -10.80 57.45
N PRO A 207 1.80 -11.53 58.53
CA PRO A 207 1.16 -10.93 59.70
C PRO A 207 2.09 -9.96 60.46
N PRO A 208 1.53 -8.99 61.21
CA PRO A 208 2.32 -8.03 61.98
C PRO A 208 3.26 -8.69 62.99
N ALA A 209 4.45 -8.10 63.21
CA ALA A 209 5.54 -8.69 63.98
C ALA A 209 5.19 -9.10 65.43
N TRP A 210 4.22 -8.45 66.08
CA TRP A 210 3.77 -8.80 67.43
C TRP A 210 2.97 -10.11 67.47
N LEU A 211 2.39 -10.54 66.34
CA LEU A 211 1.69 -11.82 66.19
C LEU A 211 2.65 -12.97 65.84
N ALA A 212 3.75 -12.67 65.14
CA ALA A 212 4.81 -13.62 64.79
C ALA A 212 5.79 -13.90 65.95
N ALA A 213 5.84 -13.03 66.96
CA ALA A 213 6.76 -13.18 68.08
C ALA A 213 6.42 -14.36 69.02
N SER A 214 5.17 -14.87 69.01
CA SER A 214 4.79 -16.02 69.84
C SER A 214 5.15 -17.38 69.22
N SER A 215 5.61 -17.42 67.95
CA SER A 215 6.03 -18.66 67.28
C SER A 215 7.55 -18.82 67.15
N THR A 216 8.36 -17.90 67.68
CA THR A 216 9.83 -17.97 67.56
C THR A 216 10.48 -18.48 68.85
N THR A 217 10.68 -19.81 68.95
CA THR A 217 11.64 -20.41 69.89
C THR A 217 13.07 -20.01 69.49
N PRO A 218 13.96 -19.59 70.41
CA PRO A 218 15.30 -19.17 70.03
C PRO A 218 16.14 -20.39 69.60
N ARG A 219 16.74 -20.29 68.41
CA ARG A 219 17.73 -21.24 67.89
C ARG A 219 19.03 -21.09 68.69
N LEU A 220 19.25 -21.98 69.66
CA LEU A 220 20.54 -22.15 70.34
C LEU A 220 21.60 -22.61 69.33
N ALA A 221 22.61 -21.77 69.14
CA ALA A 221 23.81 -22.10 68.38
C ALA A 221 24.69 -23.07 69.18
N ALA A 222 24.90 -24.27 68.64
CA ALA A 222 25.95 -25.17 69.09
C ALA A 222 27.26 -24.79 68.37
N THR A 223 28.27 -24.38 69.14
CA THR A 223 29.67 -24.49 68.73
C THR A 223 30.39 -25.33 69.78
N SER A 224 30.98 -26.43 69.30
CA SER A 224 31.84 -27.35 70.04
C SER A 224 33.27 -26.82 70.15
N THR A 225 34.02 -27.41 71.10
CA THR A 225 35.50 -27.62 71.11
C THR A 225 36.35 -26.55 71.85
N THR A 226 37.31 -26.78 72.78
CA THR A 226 38.03 -27.92 73.48
C THR A 226 38.96 -27.23 74.56
N PRO A 227 39.80 -27.84 75.44
CA PRO A 227 40.38 -29.18 75.32
C PRO A 227 40.62 -30.04 76.58
N GLN A 228 40.29 -31.33 76.49
CA GLN A 228 41.23 -32.46 76.53
C GLN A 228 40.50 -33.76 76.17
#